data_AF-A0A804PBL6-F1
#
_entry.id   AF-A0A804PBL6-F1
#
_cell.length_a   1.000
_cell.length_b   1.000
_cell.length_c   1.000
_cell.angle_alpha   90.00
_cell.angle_beta   90.00
_cell.angle_gamma   90.00
#
_symmetry.space_group_name_H-M   'P 1'
#
loop_
_entity.id
_entity.type
_entity.pdbx_description
1 polymer ?
#
loop_
_entity_poly.entity_id
_entity_poly.type
_entity_poly.pdbx_seq_one_letter_code
_entity_poly.pdbx_strand_id
1 'polypeptide(L)'
;MAADALSTIPGAVLRNLSDKLYEKRKNAALEIEGIVKQLAMAGEHERISAVISLLTNNFTYSPQTNHRKGGLIGLAAVTVGLTSEAAQHLEVC
;
A
#
# COMPACT_ATOMS: atom_id res chain seq x y z
N MET A 1 10.04 10.60 -11.52
CA MET A 1 10.40 10.01 -10.22
C MET A 1 9.35 8.97 -9.82
N ALA A 2 9.47 7.72 -10.29
CA ALA A 2 8.60 6.61 -9.89
C ALA A 2 9.41 5.38 -9.41
N ALA A 3 10.75 5.49 -9.40
CA ALA A 3 11.65 4.39 -9.09
C ALA A 3 11.67 4.05 -7.58
N ASP A 4 11.55 5.04 -6.70
CA ASP A 4 11.62 4.83 -5.24
C ASP A 4 10.43 4.07 -4.64
N ALA A 5 9.24 4.19 -5.23
CA ALA A 5 8.06 3.46 -4.77
C ALA A 5 8.20 1.94 -4.99
N LEU A 6 8.87 1.54 -6.08
CA LEU A 6 9.17 0.13 -6.40
C LEU A 6 10.30 -0.43 -5.52
N SER A 7 11.22 0.41 -5.06
CA SER A 7 12.24 0.02 -4.07
C SER A 7 11.65 -0.23 -2.68
N THR A 8 10.55 0.47 -2.40
CA THR A 8 9.94 0.50 -1.07
C THR A 8 8.94 -0.64 -0.87
N ILE A 9 8.21 -1.03 -1.92
CA ILE A 9 7.30 -2.19 -1.87
C ILE A 9 7.91 -3.38 -2.63
N PRO A 10 8.07 -4.56 -2.00
CA PRO A 10 8.57 -5.73 -2.70
C PRO A 10 7.65 -6.09 -3.87
N GLY A 11 8.23 -6.34 -5.05
CA GLY A 11 7.46 -6.82 -6.21
C GLY A 11 6.67 -8.11 -5.93
N ALA A 12 7.10 -8.90 -4.93
CA ALA A 12 6.36 -10.05 -4.42
C ALA A 12 5.02 -9.66 -3.78
N VAL A 13 4.96 -8.55 -3.04
CA VAL A 13 3.74 -8.02 -2.40
C VAL A 13 2.74 -7.56 -3.48
N LEU A 14 3.22 -6.83 -4.50
CA LEU A 14 2.41 -6.43 -5.66
C LEU A 14 1.84 -7.64 -6.41
N ARG A 15 2.64 -8.73 -6.53
CA ARG A 15 2.19 -9.98 -7.14
C ARG A 15 1.18 -10.73 -6.29
N ASN A 16 1.37 -10.75 -4.96
CA ASN A 16 0.45 -11.37 -4.01
C ASN A 16 -0.89 -10.62 -3.89
N LEU A 17 -0.90 -9.29 -4.06
CA LEU A 17 -2.12 -8.47 -4.16
C LEU A 17 -3.02 -8.88 -5.33
N SER A 18 -2.41 -9.36 -6.41
CA SER A 18 -3.10 -9.79 -7.63
C SER A 18 -3.37 -11.28 -7.68
N ASP A 19 -3.09 -12.00 -6.60
CA ASP A 19 -3.24 -13.45 -6.53
C ASP A 19 -4.73 -13.86 -6.56
N LYS A 20 -5.02 -15.08 -6.99
CA LYS A 20 -6.39 -15.63 -6.94
C LYS A 20 -6.86 -15.85 -5.51
N LEU A 21 -5.93 -16.17 -4.61
CA LEU A 21 -6.20 -16.44 -3.20
C LEU A 21 -6.45 -15.15 -2.42
N TYR A 22 -7.61 -15.07 -1.75
CA TYR A 22 -7.96 -13.93 -0.92
C TYR A 22 -6.99 -13.73 0.26
N GLU A 23 -6.56 -14.81 0.91
CA GLU A 23 -5.60 -14.75 2.02
C GLU A 23 -4.27 -14.10 1.62
N LYS A 24 -3.77 -14.40 0.42
CA LYS A 24 -2.56 -13.75 -0.10
C LYS A 24 -2.76 -12.25 -0.34
N ARG A 25 -3.94 -11.84 -0.81
CA ARG A 25 -4.25 -10.41 -0.96
C ARG A 25 -4.26 -9.70 0.39
N LYS A 26 -4.81 -10.35 1.43
CA LYS A 26 -4.84 -9.81 2.79
C LYS A 26 -3.44 -9.70 3.39
N ASN A 27 -2.62 -10.75 3.25
CA ASN A 27 -1.23 -10.73 3.73
C ASN A 27 -0.40 -9.66 3.02
N ALA A 28 -0.56 -9.51 1.71
CA ALA A 28 0.13 -8.48 0.96
C ALA A 28 -0.31 -7.07 1.39
N ALA A 29 -1.60 -6.87 1.66
CA ALA A 29 -2.11 -5.61 2.19
C ALA A 29 -1.54 -5.28 3.58
N LEU A 30 -1.43 -6.27 4.47
CA LEU A 30 -0.80 -6.12 5.78
C LEU A 30 0.68 -5.73 5.68
N GLU A 31 1.42 -6.32 4.74
CA GLU A 31 2.80 -5.89 4.48
C GLU A 31 2.88 -4.44 3.98
N ILE A 32 1.99 -4.03 3.06
CA ILE A 32 1.95 -2.64 2.60
C ILE A 32 1.62 -1.70 3.76
N GLU A 33 0.65 -2.04 4.61
CA GLU A 33 0.29 -1.24 5.78
C GLU A 33 1.51 -1.04 6.70
N GLY A 34 2.25 -2.11 6.99
CA GLY A 34 3.46 -2.04 7.82
C GLY A 34 4.55 -1.15 7.22
N ILE A 35 4.83 -1.29 5.93
CA ILE A 35 5.82 -0.49 5.21
C ILE A 35 5.41 1.00 5.19
N VAL A 36 4.15 1.27 4.84
CA VAL A 36 3.59 2.63 4.83
C VAL A 36 3.67 3.25 6.20
N LYS A 37 3.35 2.50 7.26
CA LYS A 37 3.44 2.98 8.63
C LYS A 37 4.88 3.38 8.99
N GLN A 38 5.88 2.57 8.61
CA GLN A 38 7.29 2.92 8.84
C GLN A 38 7.74 4.16 8.05
N LEU A 39 7.30 4.30 6.80
CA LEU A 39 7.59 5.48 5.98
C LEU A 39 6.93 6.74 6.54
N ALA A 40 5.69 6.61 7.01
CA ALA A 40 4.93 7.70 7.60
C ALA A 40 5.63 8.17 8.87
N MET A 41 5.99 7.23 9.76
CA MET A 41 6.80 7.52 10.96
C MET A 41 8.16 8.16 10.64
N ALA A 42 8.74 7.87 9.47
CA ALA A 42 9.97 8.50 8.97
C ALA A 42 9.74 9.88 8.31
N GLY A 43 8.49 10.31 8.12
CA GLY A 43 8.12 11.55 7.45
C GLY A 43 8.24 11.48 5.91
N GLU A 44 8.32 10.30 5.32
CA GLU A 44 8.47 10.12 3.86
C GLU A 44 7.12 10.08 3.13
N HIS A 45 6.31 11.12 3.31
CA HIS A 45 4.99 11.25 2.69
C HIS A 45 5.04 11.25 1.14
N GLU A 46 6.13 11.74 0.54
CA GLU A 46 6.34 11.70 -0.91
C GLU A 46 6.39 10.26 -1.45
N ARG A 47 7.07 9.35 -0.73
CA ARG A 47 7.14 7.94 -1.14
C ARG A 47 5.79 7.25 -1.04
N ILE A 48 5.03 7.57 0.00
CA ILE A 48 3.67 7.03 0.17
C ILE A 48 2.76 7.50 -0.96
N SER A 49 2.81 8.79 -1.31
CA SER A 49 2.07 9.33 -2.45
C SER A 49 2.48 8.66 -3.77
N ALA A 50 3.78 8.44 -3.99
CA ALA A 50 4.28 7.72 -5.15
C ALA A 50 3.78 6.27 -5.20
N VAL A 51 3.73 5.57 -4.06
CA VAL A 51 3.17 4.22 -3.92
C VAL A 51 1.67 4.19 -4.26
N ILE A 52 0.89 5.12 -3.73
CA ILE A 52 -0.56 5.23 -4.00
C ILE A 52 -0.80 5.47 -5.50
N SER A 53 -0.04 6.39 -6.09
CA SER A 53 -0.12 6.71 -7.51
C SER A 53 0.27 5.50 -8.36
N LEU A 54 1.30 4.76 -7.97
CA LEU A 54 1.73 3.55 -8.66
C LEU A 54 0.69 2.43 -8.54
N LEU A 55 0.17 2.14 -7.35
CA LEU A 55 -0.91 1.18 -7.12
C LEU A 55 -2.16 1.54 -7.93
N THR A 56 -2.56 2.80 -7.91
CA THR A 56 -3.69 3.28 -8.69
C THR A 56 -3.42 3.08 -10.18
N ASN A 57 -2.30 3.56 -10.70
CA ASN A 57 -2.00 3.50 -12.13
C ASN A 57 -1.72 2.07 -12.65
N ASN A 58 -1.07 1.20 -11.87
CA ASN A 58 -0.81 -0.19 -12.26
C ASN A 58 -2.03 -1.11 -12.10
N PHE A 59 -2.85 -0.91 -11.07
CA PHE A 59 -3.90 -1.87 -10.72
C PHE A 59 -5.30 -1.42 -11.15
N THR A 60 -5.61 -0.12 -11.16
CA THR A 60 -6.95 0.36 -11.55
C THR A 60 -7.13 0.44 -13.07
N TYR A 61 -6.05 0.69 -13.82
CA TYR A 61 -6.08 0.67 -15.29
C TYR A 61 -5.96 -0.74 -15.90
N SER A 62 -5.64 -1.74 -15.09
CA SER A 62 -5.49 -3.11 -15.59
C SER A 62 -6.87 -3.77 -15.79
N PRO A 63 -7.15 -4.38 -16.97
CA PRO A 63 -8.43 -5.04 -17.27
C PRO A 63 -8.69 -6.31 -16.43
N GLN A 64 -7.74 -6.71 -15.60
CA GLN A 64 -7.81 -7.89 -14.75
C GLN A 64 -8.56 -7.58 -13.45
N THR A 65 -9.68 -8.26 -13.22
CA THR A 65 -10.49 -8.17 -11.98
C THR A 65 -9.65 -8.41 -10.71
N ASN A 66 -8.63 -9.27 -10.78
CA ASN A 66 -7.75 -9.55 -9.64
C ASN A 66 -6.82 -8.39 -9.32
N HIS A 67 -6.25 -7.71 -10.33
CA HIS A 67 -5.48 -6.50 -10.15
C HIS A 67 -6.35 -5.40 -9.53
N ARG A 68 -7.56 -5.16 -10.06
CA ARG A 68 -8.43 -4.11 -9.51
C ARG A 68 -8.80 -4.35 -8.04
N LYS A 69 -9.12 -5.61 -7.69
CA LYS A 69 -9.39 -6.02 -6.30
C LYS A 69 -8.15 -5.86 -5.40
N GLY A 70 -6.98 -6.27 -5.88
CA GLY A 70 -5.71 -6.06 -5.19
C GLY A 70 -5.45 -4.59 -4.92
N GLY A 71 -5.47 -3.76 -5.96
CA GLY A 71 -5.23 -2.32 -5.86
C GLY A 71 -6.11 -1.62 -4.83
N LEU A 72 -7.42 -1.92 -4.81
CA LEU A 72 -8.37 -1.37 -3.83
C LEU A 72 -8.02 -1.77 -2.37
N ILE A 73 -7.67 -3.03 -2.14
CA ILE A 73 -7.28 -3.51 -0.81
C ILE A 73 -5.95 -2.88 -0.38
N GLY A 74 -4.99 -2.80 -1.29
CA GLY A 74 -3.71 -2.12 -1.06
C GLY A 74 -3.91 -0.65 -0.73
N LEU A 75 -4.78 0.07 -1.46
CA LEU A 75 -5.10 1.46 -1.18
C LEU A 75 -5.70 1.64 0.23
N ALA A 76 -6.62 0.75 0.60
CA ALA A 76 -7.21 0.77 1.94
C ALA A 76 -6.14 0.56 3.02
N ALA A 77 -5.24 -0.40 2.84
CA ALA A 77 -4.12 -0.65 3.75
C ALA A 77 -3.17 0.54 3.86
N VAL A 78 -2.86 1.22 2.75
CA VAL A 78 -2.05 2.44 2.77
C VAL A 78 -2.76 3.53 3.58
N THR A 79 -4.05 3.76 3.34
CA THR A 79 -4.84 4.77 4.07
C THR A 79 -4.93 4.43 5.57
N VAL A 80 -5.06 3.16 5.94
CA VAL A 80 -5.08 2.71 7.34
C VAL A 80 -3.72 2.90 8.00
N GLY A 81 -2.62 2.56 7.31
CA GLY A 81 -1.25 2.77 7.80
C GLY A 81 -0.96 4.26 8.06
N LEU A 82 -1.40 5.13 7.16
CA LEU A 82 -1.34 6.60 7.32
C LEU A 82 -2.25 7.11 8.44
N THR A 83 -3.49 6.67 8.52
CA THR A 83 -4.46 7.12 9.56
C THR A 83 -4.01 6.68 10.95
N SER A 84 -3.35 5.53 11.07
CA SER A 84 -2.80 5.04 12.34
C SER A 84 -1.70 5.95 12.89
N GLU A 85 -0.95 6.66 12.05
CA GLU A 85 0.00 7.68 12.49
C GLU A 85 -0.73 8.86 13.15
N ALA A 86 -1.83 9.33 12.54
CA ALA A 86 -2.65 10.39 13.14
C ALA A 86 -3.23 9.95 14.49
N ALA A 87 -3.57 8.68 14.66
CA ALA A 87 -4.00 8.12 15.93
C ALA A 87 -2.87 8.08 16.98
N GLN A 88 -1.64 7.78 16.57
CA GLN A 88 -0.47 7.79 17.48
C GLN A 88 -0.07 9.18 17.97
N HIS A 89 -0.48 10.25 17.27
CA HIS A 89 -0.37 11.63 17.77
C HIS A 89 -1.57 12.08 18.64
N LEU A 90 -2.65 11.29 18.75
CA LEU A 90 -3.86 11.66 19.48
C LEU A 90 -4.00 10.98 20.86
N GLU A 91 -3.18 9.98 21.19
CA GLU A 91 -3.19 9.28 22.50
C GLU A 91 -2.31 9.96 23.58
N VAL A 92 -2.20 11.29 23.55
CA VAL A 92 -1.67 12.07 24.68
C VAL A 92 -2.72 13.10 25.11
N CYS A 93 -3.84 12.62 25.66
CA CYS A 93 -4.73 13.37 26.54
C CYS A 93 -5.42 12.41 27.50
#